data_AF-K1JLW1-F1
#
_entry.id   AF-K1JLW1-F1
#
_cell.length_a   1.000
_cell.length_b   1.000
_cell.length_c   1.000
_cell.angle_alpha   90.00
_cell.angle_beta   90.00
_cell.angle_gamma   90.00
#
_symmetry.space_group_name_H-M   'P 1'
#
loop_
_entity.id
_entity.type
_entity.pdbx_description
1 polymer ?
#
loop_
_entity_poly.entity_id
_entity_poly.type
_entity_poly.pdbx_seq_one_letter_code
_entity_poly.pdbx_strand_id
1 'polypeptide(L)' 'MSTFGRPELVLMTKLDPAKPLGIASTSRVMEALQSQGFYLQMPPPPENLLEQHKAQLKAERK' A
#
# COMPACT_ATOMS: atom_id res chain seq x y z
N MET A 1 7.39 13.99 -10.94
CA MET A 1 5.97 14.07 -11.34
C MET A 1 5.66 13.46 -12.72
N SER A 2 6.62 12.84 -13.41
CA SER A 2 6.35 12.17 -14.71
C SER A 2 5.65 10.82 -14.60
N THR A 3 5.67 10.16 -13.42
CA THR A 3 5.13 8.80 -13.23
C THR A 3 3.61 8.76 -13.03
N PHE A 4 3.00 9.81 -12.48
CA PHE A 4 1.60 9.78 -11.99
C PHE A 4 0.61 10.58 -12.84
N GLY A 5 1.04 11.13 -13.98
CA GLY A 5 0.17 11.91 -14.87
C GLY A 5 -0.44 13.15 -14.21
N ARG A 6 -1.54 13.64 -14.77
CA ARG A 6 -2.33 14.72 -14.16
C ARG A 6 -3.31 14.10 -13.15
N PRO A 7 -3.35 14.57 -11.89
CA PRO A 7 -4.29 14.07 -10.92
C PRO A 7 -5.73 14.48 -11.30
N GLU A 8 -6.67 13.55 -11.16
CA GLU A 8 -8.10 13.79 -11.31
C GLU A 8 -8.84 13.42 -10.02
N LEU A 9 -9.88 14.18 -9.67
CA LEU A 9 -10.70 13.88 -8.51
C LEU A 9 -11.62 12.69 -8.82
N VAL A 10 -11.33 11.54 -8.21
CA VAL A 10 -12.14 10.32 -8.40
C VAL A 10 -13.24 10.18 -7.34
N LEU A 11 -12.93 10.48 -6.08
CA LEU A 11 -13.84 10.27 -4.95
C LEU A 11 -13.52 11.25 -3.81
N MET A 12 -14.57 11.75 -3.16
CA MET A 12 -14.46 12.42 -1.87
C MET A 12 -15.15 11.59 -0.80
N THR A 13 -14.44 11.28 0.28
CA THR A 13 -14.95 10.45 1.39
C THR A 13 -14.51 11.02 2.72
N LYS A 14 -15.27 10.74 3.78
CA LYS A 14 -14.87 11.07 5.16
C LYS A 14 -13.85 10.03 5.64
N LEU A 15 -12.79 10.50 6.29
CA LEU A 15 -11.85 9.64 7.00
C LEU A 15 -12.40 9.36 8.39
N ASP A 16 -12.72 8.10 8.66
CA ASP A 16 -13.21 7.63 9.95
C ASP A 16 -12.32 6.45 10.41
N PRO A 17 -11.69 6.52 11.58
CA PRO A 17 -10.89 5.41 12.13
C PRO A 17 -11.67 4.09 12.25
N ALA A 18 -12.99 4.15 12.46
CA ALA A 18 -13.85 2.96 12.54
C ALA A 18 -14.13 2.34 11.16
N LYS A 19 -13.85 3.07 10.07
CA LYS A 19 -14.04 2.61 8.69
C LYS A 19 -12.68 2.49 7.98
N PRO A 20 -12.08 1.28 7.96
CA PRO A 20 -10.78 1.10 7.33
C PRO A 20 -10.85 1.39 5.83
N LEU A 21 -9.81 2.02 5.31
CA LEU A 21 -9.58 2.10 3.87
C LEU A 21 -9.09 0.74 3.36
N GLY A 22 -9.37 0.41 2.10
CA GLY A 22 -9.20 -0.97 1.59
C GLY A 22 -7.80 -1.56 1.82
N ILE A 23 -6.77 -0.94 1.22
CA ILE A 23 -5.39 -1.43 1.28
C ILE A 23 -4.52 -0.52 2.17
N ALA A 24 -4.97 0.70 2.43
CA ALA A 24 -4.24 1.67 3.24
C ALA A 24 -4.77 1.72 4.68
N SER A 25 -3.89 1.94 5.65
CA SER A 25 -4.32 2.20 7.03
C SER A 25 -4.81 3.64 7.17
N THR A 26 -6.01 3.83 7.74
CA THR A 26 -6.59 5.16 7.96
C THR A 26 -5.68 6.03 8.85
N SER A 27 -5.02 5.44 9.87
CA SER A 27 -4.09 6.18 10.74
C SER A 27 -2.90 6.75 9.97
N ARG A 28 -2.28 5.93 9.12
CA ARG A 28 -1.14 6.32 8.28
C ARG A 28 -1.52 7.40 7.26
N VAL A 29 -2.72 7.31 6.70
CA VAL A 29 -3.25 8.34 5.78
C VAL A 29 -3.43 9.67 6.51
N MET A 30 -4.06 9.66 7.69
CA MET A 30 -4.25 10.89 8.47
C MET A 30 -2.92 11.54 8.86
N GLU A 31 -1.95 10.75 9.31
CA GLU A 31 -0.60 11.24 9.65
C GLU A 31 0.12 11.83 8.43
N ALA A 32 0.07 11.16 7.27
CA ALA A 32 0.69 11.63 6.05
C ALA A 32 0.02 12.91 5.52
N LEU A 33 -1.30 13.03 5.64
CA LEU A 33 -2.01 14.26 5.29
C LEU A 33 -1.61 15.43 6.19
N GLN A 34 -1.41 15.21 7.48
CA GLN A 34 -0.97 16.26 8.40
C GLN A 34 0.49 16.66 8.18
N SER A 35 1.37 15.69 7.90
CA SER A 35 2.82 15.94 7.78
C SER A 35 3.27 16.36 6.38
N GLN A 36 2.75 15.71 5.33
CA GLN A 36 3.18 15.86 3.94
C GLN A 36 2.11 16.53 3.06
N GLY A 37 0.86 16.60 3.51
CA GLY A 37 -0.27 17.14 2.74
C GLY A 37 -0.88 16.16 1.74
N PHE A 38 -0.31 14.95 1.57
CA PHE A 38 -0.83 13.91 0.68
C PHE A 38 -0.39 12.51 1.15
N TYR A 39 -1.11 11.48 0.70
CA TYR A 39 -0.74 10.08 0.88
C TYR A 39 -0.74 9.36 -0.47
N LEU A 40 0.39 8.74 -0.83
CA LEU A 40 0.51 7.96 -2.05
C LEU A 40 0.45 6.47 -1.74
N GLN A 41 -0.55 5.79 -2.29
CA GLN A 41 -0.65 4.35 -2.19
C GLN A 41 0.10 3.69 -3.35
N MET A 42 1.23 3.06 -3.03
CA MET A 42 1.93 2.18 -3.98
C MET A 42 1.34 0.76 -3.87
N PRO A 43 1.19 0.04 -5.00
CA PRO A 43 0.85 -1.37 -4.94
C PRO A 43 1.96 -2.14 -4.20
N PRO A 44 1.62 -3.18 -3.43
CA PRO A 44 2.63 -4.05 -2.84
C PRO A 44 3.50 -4.65 -3.96
N PRO A 45 4.79 -4.88 -3.70
CA PRO A 45 5.64 -5.55 -4.66
C PRO A 45 5.08 -6.93 -4.99
N PRO A 46 5.21 -7.40 -6.24
CA PRO A 46 4.76 -8.72 -6.62
C PRO A 46 5.47 -9.80 -5.79
N GLU A 47 4.78 -10.89 -5.53
CA GLU A 47 5.37 -12.03 -4.82
C GLU A 47 6.55 -12.61 -5.61
N ASN A 48 7.64 -12.89 -4.89
CA ASN A 48 8.80 -13.56 -5.48
C ASN A 48 8.66 -15.08 -5.33
N LEU A 49 7.97 -15.69 -6.30
CA LEU A 49 7.68 -17.13 -6.31
C LEU A 49 8.95 -18.00 -6.33
N LEU A 50 10.05 -17.50 -6.93
CA LEU A 50 11.32 -18.22 -6.96
C LEU A 50 11.94 -18.34 -5.57
N GLU A 51 11.93 -17.26 -4.79
CA GLU A 51 12.45 -17.27 -3.42
C GLU A 51 11.57 -18.12 -2.49
N GLN A 52 10.25 -18.07 -2.66
CA GLN A 52 9.32 -18.96 -1.94
C GLN A 52 9.64 -20.44 -2.22
N HIS A 53 9.82 -20.82 -3.49
CA HIS A 53 10.16 -22.20 -3.86
C HIS A 53 11.51 -22.65 -3.27
N LYS A 54 12.55 -21.80 -3.32
CA LYS A 54 13.85 -22.12 -2.71
C LYS A 54 13.76 -22.32 -1.20
N ALA A 55 12.96 -21.50 -0.51
CA ALA A 55 12.75 -21.62 0.94
C ALA A 55 12.04 -22.93 1.29
N GLN A 56 11.05 -23.32 0.49
CA GLN A 56 10.31 -24.57 0.68
C GLN A 56 11.23 -25.80 0.50
N LEU A 57 12.02 -25.85 -0.57
CA LEU A 57 13.00 -26.93 -0.79
C LEU A 57 14.03 -27.03 0.36
N LYS A 58 14.39 -25.89 0.96
CA LYS A 58 15.32 -25.88 2.10
C LYS A 58 14.66 -26.38 3.38
N ALA A 59 13.36 -26.13 3.58
CA ALA A 59 12.60 -26.63 4.72
C ALA A 59 12.36 -28.15 4.62
N GLU A 60 12.11 -28.68 3.42
CA GLU A 60 11.88 -30.11 3.18
C GLU A 60 13.14 -30.97 3.32
N ARG A 61 14.33 -30.37 3.14
CA ARG A 61 15.63 -31.05 3.31
C ARG A 61 16.11 -31.11 4.76
N LYS A 62 15.37 -30.51 5.70
CA LYS A 62 15.76 -30.37 7.10
C LYS A 62 14.91 -31.26 8.00
#